data_AF-A0ABD0M9Q7-F1
#
_entry.id   AF-A0ABD0M9Q7-F1
#
_cell.length_a   1.000
_cell.length_b   1.000
_cell.length_c   1.000
_cell.angle_alpha   90.00
_cell.angle_beta   90.00
_cell.angle_gamma   90.00
#
_symmetry.space_group_name_H-M   'P 1'
#
loop_
_entity.id
_entity.type
_entity.pdbx_description
1 polymer ?
#
loop_
_entity_poly.entity_id
_entity_poly.type
_entity_poly.pdbx_seq_one_letter_code
_entity_poly.pdbx_strand_id
1 'polypeptide(L)'
;RSCLDPSEEQLRIDENKKGDFFNLHSCAWCFHFLARIPNDVRPHRQHPVLVVIGNRTSYPRGTVLIPDVTNASDVSSVCKIVPGAMCERWKECCVAARQCCQRQVAGEPYVNGTCPRTWDGWSCFDDTEPGTVEYVTCPDFLQYAVLS
;
A
#
# COMPACT_ATOMS: atom_id res chain seq x y z
N ARG A 1 -5.94 -6.00 4.02
CA ARG A 1 -6.62 -6.17 2.71
C ARG A 1 -5.87 -7.25 1.94
N SER A 2 -6.56 -8.21 1.35
CA SER A 2 -5.92 -9.22 0.49
C SER A 2 -5.89 -8.73 -0.96
N CYS A 3 -4.88 -9.12 -1.73
CA CYS A 3 -4.87 -8.93 -3.19
C CYS A 3 -5.94 -9.80 -3.88
N LEU A 4 -6.38 -10.85 -3.20
CA LEU A 4 -7.39 -11.79 -3.67
C LEU A 4 -8.82 -11.43 -3.23
N ASP A 5 -9.00 -10.33 -2.48
CA ASP A 5 -10.29 -9.98 -1.86
C ASP A 5 -11.39 -9.77 -2.92
N PRO A 6 -12.50 -10.54 -2.87
CA PRO A 6 -13.59 -10.46 -3.84
C PRO A 6 -14.59 -9.33 -3.59
N SER A 7 -14.45 -8.51 -2.55
CA SER A 7 -15.31 -7.33 -2.31
C SER A 7 -15.19 -6.23 -3.38
N GLU A 8 -14.29 -6.39 -4.34
CA GLU A 8 -14.22 -5.66 -5.61
C GLU A 8 -15.29 -6.15 -6.61
N GLU A 9 -16.56 -6.23 -6.20
CA GLU A 9 -17.68 -6.74 -7.01
C GLU A 9 -17.95 -5.90 -8.28
N GLN A 10 -17.30 -4.74 -8.43
CA GLN A 10 -17.24 -3.97 -9.67
C GLN A 10 -16.29 -4.53 -10.74
N LEU A 11 -15.43 -5.49 -10.40
CA LEU A 11 -14.37 -5.96 -11.28
C LEU A 11 -14.36 -7.49 -11.38
N ARG A 12 -15.24 -8.04 -12.24
CA ARG A 12 -15.02 -9.35 -12.91
C ARG A 12 -13.81 -9.25 -13.87
N ILE A 13 -12.64 -8.95 -13.33
CA ILE A 13 -11.51 -8.56 -14.13
C ILE A 13 -10.32 -9.47 -13.86
N ASP A 14 -9.66 -9.81 -14.97
CA ASP A 14 -8.28 -10.25 -15.13
C ASP A 14 -7.41 -10.00 -13.88
N GLU A 15 -6.70 -11.04 -13.45
CA GLU A 15 -5.75 -11.02 -12.32
C GLU A 15 -4.80 -9.82 -12.40
N ASN A 16 -4.42 -9.40 -13.63
CA ASN A 16 -3.62 -8.20 -13.85
C ASN A 16 -4.25 -6.94 -13.25
N LYS A 17 -5.56 -6.70 -13.44
CA LYS A 17 -6.18 -5.48 -12.92
C LYS A 17 -6.52 -5.55 -11.43
N LYS A 18 -6.63 -6.76 -10.85
CA LYS A 18 -6.68 -6.93 -9.39
C LYS A 18 -5.35 -6.53 -8.76
N GLY A 19 -4.24 -6.96 -9.38
CA GLY A 19 -2.89 -6.52 -9.01
C GLY A 19 -2.72 -5.01 -9.13
N ASP A 20 -3.22 -4.40 -10.21
CA ASP A 20 -3.17 -2.95 -10.42
C ASP A 20 -3.96 -2.18 -9.36
N PHE A 21 -5.19 -2.60 -9.07
CA PHE A 21 -6.00 -1.96 -8.02
C PHE A 21 -5.31 -2.07 -6.66
N PHE A 22 -4.86 -3.27 -6.29
CA PHE A 22 -4.17 -3.50 -5.02
C PHE A 22 -2.91 -2.63 -4.92
N ASN A 23 -2.14 -2.52 -6.01
CA ASN A 23 -0.96 -1.67 -6.09
C ASN A 23 -1.33 -0.20 -5.82
N LEU A 24 -2.29 0.35 -6.56
CA LEU A 24 -2.70 1.75 -6.42
C LEU A 24 -3.29 2.04 -5.03
N HIS A 25 -4.14 1.15 -4.52
CA HIS A 25 -4.73 1.27 -3.20
C HIS A 25 -3.66 1.24 -2.11
N SER A 26 -2.79 0.23 -2.12
CA SER A 26 -1.76 0.08 -1.09
C SER A 26 -0.78 1.26 -1.13
N CYS A 27 -0.38 1.71 -2.33
CA CYS A 27 0.48 2.86 -2.49
C CYS A 27 -0.16 4.18 -2.04
N ALA A 28 -1.47 4.37 -2.24
CA ALA A 28 -2.18 5.53 -1.71
C ALA A 28 -2.14 5.52 -0.17
N TRP A 29 -2.37 4.34 0.42
CA TRP A 29 -2.43 4.13 1.87
C TRP A 29 -1.08 4.05 2.56
N CYS A 30 0.01 3.80 1.85
CA CYS A 30 1.37 3.93 2.40
C CYS A 30 1.61 5.31 3.04
N PHE A 31 0.98 6.37 2.53
CA PHE A 31 1.05 7.68 3.17
C PHE A 31 0.29 7.79 4.50
N HIS A 32 -0.69 6.92 4.75
CA HIS A 32 -1.35 6.86 6.05
C HIS A 32 -0.47 6.15 7.10
N PHE A 33 0.23 5.10 6.67
CA PHE A 33 0.99 4.21 7.54
C PHE A 33 2.40 4.71 7.90
N LEU A 34 2.97 5.59 7.08
CA LEU A 34 4.27 6.22 7.36
C LEU A 34 4.08 7.41 8.33
N ALA A 35 4.20 7.13 9.63
CA ALA A 35 3.91 8.04 10.77
C ALA A 35 4.62 9.42 10.80
N ARG A 36 5.50 9.74 9.83
CA ARG A 36 6.15 11.07 9.69
C ARG A 36 5.56 11.95 8.60
N ILE A 37 4.42 11.57 8.04
CA ILE A 37 3.80 12.41 7.02
C ILE A 37 3.13 13.58 7.70
N PRO A 38 3.56 14.83 7.43
CA PRO A 38 2.70 15.96 7.73
C PRO A 38 1.39 15.71 7.00
N ASN A 39 0.25 15.89 7.69
CA ASN A 39 -1.14 15.52 7.34
C ASN A 39 -1.67 15.99 5.95
N ASP A 40 -0.78 16.46 5.09
CA ASP A 40 -0.98 17.05 3.78
C ASP A 40 -0.95 16.04 2.63
N VAL A 41 -0.67 14.75 2.85
CA VAL A 41 -0.84 13.73 1.79
C VAL A 41 -1.65 12.59 2.36
N ARG A 42 -2.80 12.31 1.74
CA ARG A 42 -3.75 11.29 2.22
C ARG A 42 -4.48 10.60 1.07
N PRO A 43 -4.95 9.36 1.24
CA PRO A 43 -5.85 8.73 0.27
C PRO A 43 -7.10 9.58 0.01
N HIS A 44 -7.59 9.58 -1.23
CA HIS A 44 -8.85 10.24 -1.59
C HIS A 44 -10.03 9.49 -0.95
N ARG A 45 -10.95 10.24 -0.31
CA ARG A 45 -12.05 9.65 0.48
C ARG A 45 -13.00 8.76 -0.32
N GLN A 46 -13.29 9.13 -1.58
CA GLN A 46 -14.21 8.38 -2.45
C GLN A 46 -13.48 7.46 -3.44
N HIS A 47 -12.17 7.66 -3.63
CA HIS A 47 -11.37 6.98 -4.65
C HIS A 47 -10.04 6.54 -4.01
N PRO A 48 -10.05 5.51 -3.16
CA PRO A 48 -8.92 5.18 -2.28
C PRO A 48 -7.66 4.68 -3.01
N VAL A 49 -7.68 4.65 -4.34
CA VAL A 49 -6.55 4.41 -5.24
C VAL A 49 -5.82 5.70 -5.66
N LEU A 50 -6.32 6.87 -5.24
CA LEU A 50 -5.75 8.18 -5.54
C LEU A 50 -5.27 8.84 -4.25
N VAL A 51 -4.31 9.77 -4.35
CA VAL A 51 -3.86 10.61 -3.23
C VAL A 51 -4.26 12.07 -3.43
N VAL A 52 -4.59 12.74 -2.33
CA VAL A 52 -4.97 14.16 -2.29
C VAL A 52 -3.94 14.95 -1.50
N ILE A 53 -3.53 16.07 -2.07
CA ILE A 53 -2.64 17.03 -1.42
C ILE A 53 -3.46 18.02 -0.59
N GLY A 54 -3.11 18.12 0.69
CA GLY A 54 -3.54 19.10 1.68
C GLY A 54 -2.80 20.43 1.49
N ASN A 55 -2.35 21.08 2.57
CA ASN A 55 -1.97 22.49 2.50
C ASN A 55 -0.44 22.68 2.42
N ARG A 56 0.11 22.57 1.20
CA ARG A 56 1.46 23.05 0.87
C ARG A 56 1.47 23.90 -0.39
N THR A 57 2.38 24.86 -0.39
CA THR A 57 2.45 26.11 -1.17
C THR A 57 2.83 25.98 -2.66
N SER A 58 2.92 24.77 -3.21
CA SER A 58 3.40 24.53 -4.58
C SER A 58 2.34 23.96 -5.55
N TYR A 59 1.20 23.50 -5.04
CA TYR A 59 0.14 22.87 -5.84
C TYR A 59 -1.24 23.37 -5.41
N PRO A 60 -2.21 23.48 -6.33
CA PRO A 60 -3.59 23.81 -5.99
C PRO A 60 -4.15 22.83 -4.95
N ARG A 61 -4.83 23.36 -3.93
CA ARG A 61 -5.52 22.55 -2.93
C ARG A 61 -6.48 21.58 -3.62
N GLY A 62 -6.42 20.30 -3.25
CA GLY A 62 -7.25 19.27 -3.88
C GLY A 62 -6.67 18.66 -5.16
N THR A 63 -5.40 18.94 -5.47
CA THR A 63 -4.67 18.19 -6.51
C THR A 63 -4.75 16.69 -6.19
N VAL A 64 -5.09 15.91 -7.22
CA VAL A 64 -5.21 14.46 -7.16
C VAL A 64 -4.08 13.84 -7.97
N LEU A 65 -3.35 12.90 -7.37
CA LEU A 65 -2.28 12.14 -8.05
C LEU A 65 -2.60 10.65 -8.05
N ILE A 66 -2.08 9.95 -9.05
CA ILE A 66 -2.07 8.50 -9.13
C ILE A 66 -0.77 8.02 -8.46
N PRO A 67 -0.84 7.21 -7.39
CA PRO A 67 0.34 6.74 -6.67
C PRO A 67 0.84 5.42 -7.28
N ASP A 68 1.07 5.36 -8.60
CA ASP A 68 1.59 4.16 -9.25
C ASP A 68 3.12 4.11 -9.16
N VAL A 69 3.64 3.21 -8.31
CA VAL A 69 5.09 3.01 -8.17
C VAL A 69 5.76 2.42 -9.43
N THR A 70 4.98 1.86 -10.36
CA THR A 70 5.49 1.24 -11.59
C THR A 70 5.66 2.23 -12.74
N ASN A 71 5.00 3.38 -12.64
CA ASN A 71 5.04 4.43 -13.64
C ASN A 71 6.00 5.55 -13.19
N ALA A 72 7.10 5.72 -13.91
CA ALA A 72 8.12 6.71 -13.56
C ALA A 72 7.62 8.16 -13.52
N SER A 73 6.61 8.51 -14.34
CA SER A 73 6.00 9.84 -14.34
C SER A 73 5.16 10.09 -13.10
N ASP A 74 4.43 9.07 -12.65
CA ASP A 74 3.61 9.12 -11.43
C ASP A 74 4.51 9.17 -10.19
N VAL A 75 5.56 8.34 -10.14
CA VAL A 75 6.62 8.43 -9.12
C VAL A 75 7.23 9.83 -9.09
N SER A 76 7.58 10.42 -10.24
CA SER A 76 8.11 11.78 -10.30
C SER A 76 7.14 12.81 -9.71
N SER A 77 5.86 12.68 -10.02
CA SER A 77 4.82 13.61 -9.54
C SER A 77 4.60 13.51 -8.03
N VAL A 78 4.55 12.28 -7.50
CA VAL A 78 4.44 12.01 -6.06
C VAL A 78 5.71 12.46 -5.31
N CYS A 79 6.89 12.16 -5.83
CA CYS A 79 8.14 12.50 -5.15
C CYS A 79 8.47 14.01 -5.17
N LYS A 80 7.85 14.80 -6.05
CA LYS A 80 7.95 16.27 -6.02
C LYS A 80 7.23 16.91 -4.84
N ILE A 81 6.23 16.25 -4.27
CA ILE A 81 5.35 16.83 -3.22
C ILE A 81 5.78 16.43 -1.81
N VAL A 82 6.74 15.52 -1.68
CA VAL A 82 7.27 15.04 -0.40
C VAL A 82 8.80 15.18 -0.34
N PRO A 83 9.41 15.23 0.87
CA PRO A 83 10.86 15.15 1.00
C PRO A 83 11.44 13.87 0.38
N GLY A 84 12.67 13.92 -0.13
CA GLY A 84 13.32 12.76 -0.78
C GLY A 84 13.31 11.49 0.09
N ALA A 85 13.67 11.58 1.37
CA ALA A 85 13.62 10.45 2.29
C ALA A 85 12.22 9.84 2.47
N MET A 86 11.16 10.64 2.27
CA MET A 86 9.77 10.17 2.32
C MET A 86 9.36 9.52 1.00
N CYS A 87 9.80 10.06 -0.14
CA CYS A 87 9.65 9.41 -1.44
C CYS A 87 10.28 8.01 -1.44
N GLU A 88 11.49 7.85 -0.90
CA GLU A 88 12.14 6.53 -0.78
C GLU A 88 11.30 5.55 0.06
N ARG A 89 10.87 5.94 1.26
CA ARG A 89 10.03 5.07 2.11
C ARG A 89 8.68 4.75 1.50
N TRP A 90 8.07 5.70 0.81
CA TRP A 90 6.82 5.46 0.09
C TRP A 90 7.02 4.41 -1.00
N LYS A 91 8.09 4.52 -1.80
CA LYS A 91 8.46 3.50 -2.80
C LYS A 91 8.70 2.13 -2.15
N GLU A 92 9.43 2.07 -1.05
CA GLU A 92 9.68 0.82 -0.31
C GLU A 92 8.38 0.19 0.20
N CYS A 93 7.48 0.97 0.80
CA CYS A 93 6.17 0.50 1.24
C CYS A 93 5.33 -0.04 0.07
N CYS A 94 5.29 0.68 -1.04
CA CYS A 94 4.64 0.24 -2.28
C CYS A 94 5.22 -1.09 -2.80
N VAL A 95 6.55 -1.21 -2.86
CA VAL A 95 7.24 -2.42 -3.30
C VAL A 95 6.92 -3.60 -2.39
N ALA A 96 6.94 -3.40 -1.07
CA ALA A 96 6.61 -4.44 -0.10
C ALA A 96 5.16 -4.91 -0.24
N ALA A 97 4.20 -3.99 -0.44
CA ALA A 97 2.82 -4.34 -0.70
C ALA A 97 2.69 -5.16 -2.00
N ARG A 98 3.33 -4.74 -3.09
CA ARG A 98 3.30 -5.47 -4.37
C ARG A 98 3.89 -6.87 -4.25
N GLN A 99 5.01 -7.02 -3.56
CA GLN A 99 5.60 -8.33 -3.27
C GLN A 99 4.66 -9.19 -2.43
N CYS A 100 3.92 -8.59 -1.49
CA CYS A 100 2.87 -9.30 -0.76
C CYS A 100 1.77 -9.80 -1.68
N CYS A 101 1.24 -8.96 -2.59
CA CYS A 101 0.25 -9.41 -3.56
C CYS A 101 0.78 -10.58 -4.42
N GLN A 102 2.00 -10.47 -4.93
CA GLN A 102 2.63 -11.54 -5.72
C GLN A 102 2.71 -12.85 -4.94
N ARG A 103 3.10 -12.79 -3.66
CA ARG A 103 3.11 -13.97 -2.78
C ARG A 103 1.71 -14.55 -2.57
N GLN A 104 0.71 -13.70 -2.34
CA GLN A 104 -0.66 -14.15 -2.11
C GLN A 104 -1.25 -14.84 -3.34
N VAL A 105 -0.96 -14.34 -4.54
CA VAL A 105 -1.40 -14.90 -5.83
C VAL A 105 -0.65 -16.20 -6.15
N ALA A 106 0.65 -16.27 -5.87
CA ALA A 106 1.47 -17.45 -6.14
C ALA A 106 1.32 -18.57 -5.09
N GLY A 107 0.73 -18.27 -3.93
CA GLY A 107 0.55 -19.22 -2.84
C GLY A 107 -0.50 -20.29 -3.13
N GLU A 108 -0.44 -21.37 -2.36
CA GLU A 108 -1.41 -22.46 -2.44
C GLU A 108 -2.87 -21.97 -2.27
N PRO A 109 -3.87 -22.72 -2.74
CA PRO A 109 -5.26 -22.39 -2.50
C PRO A 109 -5.56 -22.21 -1.02
N TYR A 110 -6.42 -21.24 -0.70
CA TYR A 110 -6.84 -20.98 0.68
C TYR A 110 -7.44 -22.24 1.33
N VAL A 111 -6.95 -22.55 2.52
CA VAL A 111 -7.44 -23.68 3.32
C VAL A 111 -8.54 -23.20 4.26
N ASN A 112 -9.74 -23.77 4.12
CA ASN A 112 -10.85 -23.38 4.97
C ASN A 112 -10.55 -23.64 6.46
N GLY A 113 -10.81 -22.64 7.30
CA GLY A 113 -10.54 -22.71 8.73
C GLY A 113 -9.24 -22.05 9.15
N THR A 114 -8.41 -21.52 8.24
CA THR A 114 -7.26 -20.67 8.60
C THR A 114 -7.64 -19.19 8.65
N CYS A 115 -6.84 -18.38 9.34
CA CYS A 115 -6.85 -16.93 9.15
C CYS A 115 -6.30 -16.63 7.75
N PRO A 116 -7.01 -15.85 6.91
CA PRO A 116 -6.59 -15.62 5.54
C PRO A 116 -5.36 -14.70 5.44
N ARG A 117 -4.47 -15.00 4.50
CA ARG A 117 -3.35 -14.15 4.11
C ARG A 117 -3.78 -12.70 3.82
N THR A 118 -3.03 -11.73 4.32
CA THR A 118 -3.42 -10.31 4.24
C THR A 118 -2.21 -9.38 4.21
N TRP A 119 -2.40 -8.22 3.59
CA TRP A 119 -1.54 -7.05 3.79
C TRP A 119 -2.18 -6.14 4.83
N ASP A 120 -1.48 -5.84 5.92
CA ASP A 120 -2.02 -5.02 7.02
C ASP A 120 -1.73 -3.51 6.88
N GLY A 121 -0.88 -3.14 5.92
CA GLY A 121 -0.37 -1.78 5.74
C GLY A 121 1.14 -1.65 5.90
N TRP A 122 1.78 -2.64 6.53
CA TRP A 122 3.21 -2.69 6.80
C TRP A 122 3.83 -4.02 6.39
N SER A 123 3.15 -5.11 6.67
CA SER A 123 3.66 -6.46 6.55
C SER A 123 2.68 -7.37 5.82
N CYS A 124 3.24 -8.41 5.21
CA CYS A 124 2.48 -9.47 4.59
C CYS A 124 2.36 -10.64 5.57
N PHE A 125 1.13 -11.09 5.80
CA PHE A 125 0.82 -12.28 6.59
C PHE A 125 0.31 -13.37 5.67
N ASP A 126 0.77 -14.59 5.91
CA ASP A 126 0.33 -15.79 5.21
C ASP A 126 -0.91 -16.42 5.91
N ASP A 127 -1.47 -17.48 5.31
CA ASP A 127 -2.56 -18.20 5.94
C ASP A 127 -2.07 -18.81 7.27
N THR A 128 -2.75 -18.51 8.36
CA THR A 128 -2.30 -18.89 9.72
C THR A 128 -3.30 -19.82 10.38
N GLU A 129 -2.83 -20.88 11.03
CA GLU A 129 -3.71 -21.83 11.72
C GLU A 129 -4.35 -21.20 12.97
N PRO A 130 -5.64 -21.52 13.27
CA PRO A 130 -6.29 -21.01 14.47
C PRO A 130 -5.55 -21.43 15.74
N GLY A 131 -5.43 -20.49 16.68
CA GLY A 131 -4.76 -20.73 17.97
C GLY A 131 -3.23 -20.68 17.89
N THR A 132 -2.66 -20.37 16.73
CA THR A 132 -1.21 -20.12 16.57
C THR A 132 -0.90 -18.62 16.50
N VAL A 133 0.39 -18.28 16.60
CA VAL A 133 0.88 -16.90 16.49
C VAL A 133 1.87 -16.83 15.34
N GLU A 134 1.59 -15.92 14.40
CA GLU A 134 2.47 -15.62 13.27
C GLU A 134 3.35 -14.41 13.60
N TYR A 135 4.62 -14.48 13.22
CA TYR A 135 5.60 -13.42 13.45
C TYR A 135 6.17 -12.91 12.14
N VAL A 136 6.18 -11.59 11.97
CA VAL A 136 6.78 -10.91 10.82
C VAL A 136 7.83 -9.92 11.28
N THR A 137 8.89 -9.77 10.48
CA THR A 137 9.91 -8.75 10.75
C THR A 137 9.36 -7.38 10.40
N CYS A 138 9.63 -6.37 11.25
CA CYS A 138 9.25 -5.01 10.95
C CYS A 138 9.96 -4.52 9.68
N PRO A 139 9.25 -3.91 8.73
CA PRO A 139 9.88 -3.42 7.50
C PRO A 139 10.73 -2.18 7.74
N ASP A 140 11.83 -2.06 6.99
CA ASP A 140 12.82 -0.97 7.13
C ASP A 140 12.24 0.43 6.81
N PHE A 141 11.19 0.50 5.99
CA PHE A 141 10.54 1.76 5.65
C PHE A 141 9.81 2.41 6.84
N LEU A 142 9.62 1.68 7.94
CA LEU A 142 9.12 2.22 9.21
C LEU A 142 10.26 2.78 10.05
N GLN A 143 10.68 4.01 9.76
CA GLN A 143 11.62 4.72 10.66
C GLN A 143 10.92 5.25 11.92
N TYR A 144 10.60 4.31 12.81
CA TYR A 144 10.45 4.45 14.26
C TYR A 144 10.78 3.15 15.03
N ALA A 145 11.19 2.06 14.36
CA ALA A 145 11.51 0.80 15.04
C ALA A 145 12.80 0.83 15.89
N VAL A 146 13.63 1.87 15.76
CA VAL A 146 14.82 2.05 16.62
C VAL A 146 14.88 3.51 17.07
N LEU A 147 14.33 3.79 18.25
CA LEU A 147 14.90 4.82 19.12
C LEU A 147 16.11 4.17 19.80
N SER A 148 17.30 4.50 19.32
CA SER A 148 18.55 4.35 20.08
C SER A 148 19.28 5.67 20.04
#